data_AF-A0A955YQN9-F1
#
_entry.id   AF-A0A955YQN9-F1
#
_cell.length_a   1.000
_cell.length_b   1.000
_cell.length_c   1.000
_cell.angle_alpha   90.00
_cell.angle_beta   90.00
_cell.angle_gamma   90.00
#
_symmetry.space_group_name_H-M   'P 1'
#
loop_
_entity.id
_entity.type
_entity.pdbx_description
1 polymer ?
#
loop_
_entity_poly.entity_id
_entity_poly.type
_entity_poly.pdbx_seq_one_letter_code
_entity_poly.pdbx_strand_id
1 'polypeptide(L)'
;GAWADVLRSKVAGERKVRPLRGSHLVLPRARLPLDEVIGFPHPEDKRPVFVYPWEGATIVGTTDLDHRASLNDEPHISDEELRYLLSAAQREFPDAGLRREDIVSTWAGVRPVVASGKGVDPSKERRDHVVWDDHGLISVTGGKLTTFRLIALDALRSAARHVPGLDASDTREPTFRRAPVTGPTALSRAVRERLEGRYGPLLPRFLSEMPAAELVPIGDTPTLVADLRWAARHEAVVRLEDLLLRRTRLGLLLPDGGSAHADLIRRTVQPELGLDDAAYERAWDDYLALVRASYGLPNAASG
;
A
#
# COMPACT_ATOMS: atom_id res chain seq x y z
N GLY A 1 3.81 14.97 2.44
CA GLY A 1 3.44 14.02 1.36
C GLY A 1 3.17 14.77 0.07
N ALA A 2 2.50 14.16 -0.92
CA ALA A 2 2.34 14.79 -2.25
C ALA A 2 1.53 16.10 -2.21
N TRP A 3 0.66 16.25 -1.21
CA TRP A 3 -0.14 17.45 -0.95
C TRP A 3 0.60 18.54 -0.16
N ALA A 4 1.89 18.40 0.17
CA ALA A 4 2.57 19.37 1.04
C ALA A 4 2.43 20.82 0.54
N ASP A 5 2.47 21.02 -0.78
CA ASP A 5 2.30 22.34 -1.39
C ASP A 5 0.88 22.90 -1.33
N VAL A 6 -0.16 22.09 -1.07
CA VAL A 6 -1.56 22.56 -1.05
C VAL A 6 -1.77 23.59 0.06
N LEU A 7 -1.23 23.31 1.25
CA LEU A 7 -1.26 24.26 2.37
C LEU A 7 -0.07 25.22 2.31
N ARG A 8 1.14 24.69 2.09
CA ARG A 8 2.37 25.48 2.13
C ARG A 8 2.39 26.63 1.14
N SER A 9 1.91 26.43 -0.09
CA SER A 9 1.90 27.50 -1.10
C SER A 9 1.05 28.71 -0.71
N LYS A 10 0.07 28.54 0.19
CA LYS A 10 -0.74 29.65 0.71
C LYS A 10 0.02 30.51 1.72
N VAL A 11 1.08 29.98 2.33
CA VAL A 11 1.91 30.66 3.33
C VAL A 11 3.22 31.14 2.72
N ALA A 12 3.91 30.28 1.97
CA ALA A 12 5.24 30.54 1.42
C ALA A 12 5.23 31.13 0.00
N GLY A 13 4.10 31.07 -0.72
CA GLY A 13 3.98 31.61 -2.09
C GLY A 13 4.68 30.80 -3.19
N GLU A 14 5.17 29.59 -2.90
CA GLU A 14 5.89 28.75 -3.86
C GLU A 14 5.39 27.29 -3.87
N ARG A 15 5.67 26.58 -4.96
CA ARG A 15 5.45 25.13 -5.11
C ARG A 15 6.74 24.44 -5.51
N LYS A 16 7.09 23.37 -4.81
CA LYS A 16 8.35 22.62 -4.97
C LYS A 16 8.14 21.11 -5.14
N VAL A 17 6.95 20.59 -4.89
CA VAL A 17 6.62 19.18 -5.06
C VAL A 17 6.27 18.91 -6.52
N ARG A 18 6.99 17.96 -7.11
CA ARG A 18 6.71 17.34 -8.41
C ARG A 18 6.16 15.94 -8.16
N PRO A 19 4.84 15.73 -8.28
CA PRO A 19 4.23 14.43 -8.03
C PRO A 19 4.60 13.44 -9.16
N LEU A 20 5.15 12.28 -8.78
CA LEU A 20 5.47 11.21 -9.74
C LEU A 20 4.64 9.96 -9.45
N ARG A 21 3.96 9.41 -10.45
CA ARG A 21 3.20 8.17 -10.34
C ARG A 21 4.12 6.96 -10.53
N GLY A 22 3.92 5.94 -9.72
CA GLY A 22 4.43 4.61 -9.99
C GLY A 22 3.39 3.54 -9.72
N SER A 23 3.33 2.57 -10.61
CA SER A 23 2.33 1.53 -10.64
C SER A 23 2.95 0.14 -10.50
N HIS A 24 2.13 -0.81 -10.06
CA HIS A 24 2.51 -2.22 -9.88
C HIS A 24 1.41 -3.14 -10.40
N LEU A 25 1.82 -4.33 -10.83
CA LEU A 25 0.93 -5.44 -11.17
C LEU A 25 0.94 -6.47 -10.05
N VAL A 26 -0.22 -7.06 -9.80
CA VAL A 26 -0.41 -8.16 -8.84
C VAL A 26 -0.74 -9.42 -9.59
N LEU A 27 0.11 -10.43 -9.47
CA LEU A 27 -0.07 -11.75 -10.05
C LEU A 27 -0.37 -12.77 -8.95
N PRO A 28 -1.20 -13.79 -9.22
CA PRO A 28 -1.30 -14.95 -8.34
C PRO A 28 0.08 -15.58 -8.21
N ARG A 29 0.46 -15.98 -7.00
CA ARG A 29 1.74 -16.66 -6.77
C ARG A 29 1.91 -17.90 -7.65
N ALA A 30 0.84 -18.63 -7.95
CA ALA A 30 0.88 -19.80 -8.80
C ALA A 30 1.31 -19.51 -10.26
N ARG A 31 1.13 -18.26 -10.75
CA ARG A 31 1.54 -17.88 -12.11
C ARG A 31 3.01 -17.53 -12.21
N LEU A 32 3.59 -17.01 -11.12
CA LEU A 32 5.01 -16.71 -11.03
C LEU A 32 5.50 -16.96 -9.59
N PRO A 33 5.78 -18.23 -9.22
CA PRO A 33 6.13 -18.58 -7.85
C PRO A 33 7.58 -18.20 -7.55
N LEU A 34 7.77 -17.15 -6.76
CA LEU A 34 9.09 -16.67 -6.35
C LEU A 34 9.22 -16.71 -4.83
N ASP A 35 10.38 -17.12 -4.35
CA ASP A 35 10.75 -17.06 -2.93
C ASP A 35 11.70 -15.91 -2.60
N GLU A 36 12.30 -15.32 -3.63
CA GLU A 36 13.28 -14.23 -3.53
C GLU A 36 12.88 -13.01 -4.36
N VAL A 37 13.52 -11.89 -4.07
CA VAL A 37 13.37 -10.65 -4.85
C VAL A 37 14.31 -10.70 -6.03
N ILE A 38 13.78 -10.51 -7.24
CA ILE A 38 14.57 -10.42 -8.47
C ILE A 38 14.51 -8.98 -8.98
N GLY A 39 15.67 -8.39 -9.24
CA GLY A 39 15.80 -7.05 -9.80
C GLY A 39 16.56 -7.07 -11.12
N PHE A 40 16.01 -6.47 -12.17
CA PHE A 40 16.60 -6.47 -13.51
C PHE A 40 16.32 -5.14 -14.24
N PRO A 41 17.16 -4.74 -15.21
CA PRO A 41 16.91 -3.56 -16.03
C PRO A 41 15.82 -3.85 -17.06
N HIS A 42 14.83 -2.97 -17.17
CA HIS A 42 13.81 -3.04 -18.20
C HIS A 42 14.46 -3.11 -19.60
N PRO A 43 13.94 -3.93 -20.53
CA PRO A 43 14.58 -4.14 -21.84
C PRO A 43 14.78 -2.85 -22.64
N GLU A 44 13.81 -1.92 -22.58
CA GLU A 44 13.78 -0.70 -23.39
C GLU A 44 14.67 0.44 -22.84
N ASP A 45 14.53 0.82 -21.57
CA ASP A 45 15.14 2.02 -20.99
C ASP A 45 16.17 1.73 -19.88
N LYS A 46 16.39 0.44 -19.57
CA LYS A 46 17.27 -0.04 -18.51
C LYS A 46 16.90 0.39 -17.09
N ARG A 47 15.69 0.94 -16.87
CA ARG A 47 15.23 1.28 -15.52
C ARG A 47 15.06 0.00 -14.68
N PRO A 48 15.44 0.00 -13.40
CA PRO A 48 15.26 -1.18 -12.55
C PRO A 48 13.77 -1.53 -12.38
N VAL A 49 13.45 -2.78 -12.66
CA VAL A 49 12.17 -3.43 -12.35
C VAL A 49 12.46 -4.51 -11.32
N PHE A 50 11.55 -4.68 -10.38
CA PHE A 50 11.58 -5.69 -9.33
C PHE A 50 10.37 -6.60 -9.47
N VAL A 51 10.63 -7.88 -9.26
CA VAL A 51 9.61 -8.90 -9.11
C VAL A 51 9.83 -9.60 -7.78
N TYR A 52 8.81 -9.61 -6.92
CA TYR A 52 8.96 -10.08 -5.55
C TYR A 52 7.69 -10.71 -4.97
N PRO A 53 7.82 -11.71 -4.07
CA PRO A 53 6.69 -12.24 -3.33
C PRO A 53 6.18 -11.22 -2.30
N TRP A 54 4.86 -11.09 -2.19
CA TRP A 54 4.22 -10.22 -1.21
C TRP A 54 2.83 -10.74 -0.88
N GLU A 55 2.56 -11.01 0.41
CA GLU A 55 1.22 -11.35 0.89
C GLU A 55 0.55 -12.54 0.16
N GLY A 56 1.33 -13.54 -0.26
CA GLY A 56 0.83 -14.70 -1.01
C GLY A 56 0.61 -14.45 -2.51
N ALA A 57 0.98 -13.27 -3.02
CA ALA A 57 1.01 -12.91 -4.43
C ALA A 57 2.44 -12.63 -4.91
N THR A 58 2.58 -12.37 -6.21
CA THR A 58 3.83 -11.90 -6.83
C THR A 58 3.61 -10.54 -7.44
N ILE A 59 4.47 -9.58 -7.10
CA ILE A 59 4.35 -8.18 -7.50
C ILE A 59 5.38 -7.87 -8.57
N VAL A 60 4.96 -7.15 -9.62
CA VAL A 60 5.86 -6.60 -10.66
C VAL A 60 5.79 -5.08 -10.59
N GLY A 61 6.92 -4.39 -10.46
CA GLY A 61 6.95 -2.94 -10.43
C GLY A 61 8.36 -2.35 -10.50
N THR A 62 8.54 -1.05 -10.70
CA THR A 62 7.52 0.01 -10.78
C THR A 62 7.76 0.91 -11.99
N THR A 63 6.71 1.61 -12.42
CA THR A 63 6.83 2.76 -13.32
C THR A 63 7.24 4.05 -12.58
N ASP A 64 7.67 5.07 -13.31
CA ASP A 64 8.02 6.39 -12.78
C ASP A 64 7.69 7.48 -13.81
N LEU A 65 6.50 8.05 -13.71
CA LEU A 65 5.93 9.00 -14.67
C LEU A 65 5.50 10.29 -13.96
N ASP A 66 5.50 11.41 -14.67
CA ASP A 66 4.88 12.63 -14.15
C ASP A 66 3.38 12.40 -13.88
N HIS A 67 2.93 12.68 -12.66
CA HIS A 67 1.52 12.57 -12.31
C HIS A 67 0.80 13.89 -12.61
N ARG A 68 -0.04 13.88 -13.64
CA ARG A 68 -0.75 15.07 -14.14
C ARG A 68 -2.19 15.20 -13.65
N ALA A 69 -2.77 14.12 -13.15
CA ALA A 69 -4.13 14.13 -12.61
C ALA A 69 -4.19 14.92 -11.30
N SER A 70 -5.40 15.23 -10.84
CA SER A 70 -5.59 15.83 -9.52
C SER A 70 -5.09 14.84 -8.47
N LEU A 71 -4.36 15.34 -7.47
CA LEU A 71 -3.95 14.50 -6.35
C LEU A 71 -5.15 13.95 -5.57
N ASN A 72 -6.28 14.67 -5.58
CA ASN A 72 -7.51 14.24 -4.90
C ASN A 72 -8.22 13.07 -5.62
N ASP A 73 -7.80 12.73 -6.84
CA ASP A 73 -8.32 11.58 -7.55
C ASP A 73 -7.50 10.33 -7.16
N GLU A 74 -8.16 9.18 -7.04
CA GLU A 74 -7.45 7.94 -6.74
C GLU A 74 -6.48 7.59 -7.91
N PRO A 75 -5.17 7.46 -7.64
CA PRO A 75 -4.21 7.16 -8.67
C PRO A 75 -4.42 5.74 -9.19
N HIS A 76 -4.40 5.60 -10.51
CA HIS A 76 -4.56 4.33 -11.19
C HIS A 76 -3.52 4.17 -12.29
N ILE A 77 -3.26 2.91 -12.65
CA ILE A 77 -2.33 2.55 -13.72
C ILE A 77 -2.93 2.87 -15.10
N SER A 78 -2.08 3.27 -16.04
CA SER A 78 -2.47 3.37 -17.46
C SER A 78 -2.20 2.06 -18.22
N ASP A 79 -2.84 1.86 -19.37
CA ASP A 79 -2.57 0.69 -20.22
C ASP A 79 -1.11 0.63 -20.70
N GLU A 80 -0.47 1.78 -20.92
CA GLU A 80 0.95 1.87 -21.25
C GLU A 80 1.84 1.38 -20.11
N GLU A 81 1.58 1.80 -18.88
CA GLU A 81 2.31 1.30 -17.70
C GLU A 81 2.13 -0.19 -17.49
N LEU A 82 0.92 -0.72 -17.72
CA LEU A 82 0.67 -2.15 -17.65
C LEU A 82 1.49 -2.90 -18.69
N ARG A 83 1.45 -2.48 -19.96
CA ARG A 83 2.23 -3.09 -21.04
C ARG A 83 3.73 -3.03 -20.78
N TYR A 84 4.24 -1.91 -20.27
CA TYR A 84 5.63 -1.74 -19.86
C TYR A 84 6.04 -2.76 -18.79
N LEU A 85 5.28 -2.86 -17.70
CA LEU A 85 5.60 -3.81 -16.62
C LEU A 85 5.47 -5.27 -17.06
N LEU A 86 4.42 -5.59 -17.83
CA LEU A 86 4.18 -6.93 -18.32
C LEU A 86 5.26 -7.39 -19.31
N SER A 87 5.70 -6.52 -20.23
CA SER A 87 6.75 -6.87 -21.19
C SER A 87 8.10 -7.12 -20.51
N ALA A 88 8.41 -6.37 -19.46
CA ALA A 88 9.59 -6.60 -18.61
C ALA A 88 9.56 -8.00 -17.99
N ALA A 89 8.43 -8.36 -17.36
CA ALA A 89 8.25 -9.67 -16.73
C ALA A 89 8.26 -10.82 -17.76
N GLN A 90 7.61 -10.65 -18.92
CA GLN A 90 7.63 -11.64 -20.00
C GLN A 90 9.03 -11.87 -20.55
N ARG A 91 9.85 -10.81 -20.64
CA ARG A 91 11.23 -10.91 -21.11
C ARG A 91 12.13 -11.65 -20.12
N GLU A 92 11.97 -11.37 -18.83
CA GLU A 92 12.77 -12.01 -17.78
C GLU A 92 12.32 -13.47 -17.53
N PHE A 93 11.02 -13.75 -17.65
CA PHE A 93 10.41 -15.05 -17.39
C PHE A 93 9.64 -15.58 -18.62
N PRO A 94 10.33 -15.90 -19.74
CA PRO A 94 9.67 -16.30 -20.99
C PRO A 94 8.82 -17.57 -20.83
N ASP A 95 9.30 -18.53 -20.03
CA ASP A 95 8.63 -19.82 -19.83
C ASP A 95 7.35 -19.71 -18.97
N ALA A 96 7.17 -18.62 -18.23
CA ALA A 96 5.96 -18.40 -17.43
C ALA A 96 4.73 -18.08 -18.30
N GLY A 97 4.96 -17.66 -19.56
CA GLY A 97 3.90 -17.39 -20.52
C GLY A 97 2.89 -16.35 -20.03
N LEU A 98 3.35 -15.37 -19.24
CA LEU A 98 2.48 -14.40 -18.56
C LEU A 98 1.65 -13.59 -19.58
N ARG A 99 0.37 -13.42 -19.28
CA ARG A 99 -0.55 -12.61 -20.09
C ARG A 99 -1.26 -11.57 -19.23
N ARG A 100 -1.96 -10.65 -19.89
CA ARG A 100 -2.75 -9.62 -19.22
C ARG A 100 -3.79 -10.26 -18.29
N GLU A 101 -4.39 -11.36 -18.72
CA GLU A 101 -5.45 -12.07 -18.00
C GLU A 101 -4.94 -12.78 -16.74
N ASP A 102 -3.62 -12.93 -16.58
CA ASP A 102 -3.01 -13.48 -15.36
C ASP A 102 -2.96 -12.44 -14.23
N ILE A 103 -3.19 -11.16 -14.51
CA ILE A 103 -3.12 -10.07 -13.52
C ILE A 103 -4.42 -10.03 -12.73
N VAL A 104 -4.30 -10.12 -11.40
CA VAL A 104 -5.45 -10.08 -10.48
C VAL A 104 -5.91 -8.65 -10.23
N SER A 105 -4.95 -7.76 -9.99
CA SER A 105 -5.20 -6.36 -9.70
C SER A 105 -3.96 -5.52 -10.01
N THR A 106 -4.11 -4.22 -9.89
CA THR A 106 -3.03 -3.24 -9.99
C THR A 106 -3.16 -2.24 -8.85
N TRP A 107 -2.09 -1.50 -8.58
CA TRP A 107 -2.21 -0.27 -7.79
C TRP A 107 -1.23 0.77 -8.30
N ALA A 108 -1.54 2.03 -8.07
CA ALA A 108 -0.63 3.14 -8.30
C ALA A 108 -0.48 3.98 -7.03
N GLY A 109 0.68 4.62 -6.90
CA GLY A 109 0.96 5.57 -5.83
C GLY A 109 1.65 6.80 -6.37
N VAL A 110 1.48 7.93 -5.67
CA VAL A 110 2.09 9.21 -6.05
C VAL A 110 3.20 9.58 -5.08
N ARG A 111 4.41 9.69 -5.61
CA ARG A 111 5.64 10.04 -4.89
C ARG A 111 5.78 11.55 -4.80
N PRO A 112 6.08 12.10 -3.61
CA PRO A 112 6.20 13.53 -3.41
C PRO A 112 7.63 14.02 -3.66
N VAL A 113 8.11 13.96 -4.90
CA VAL A 113 9.50 14.34 -5.22
C VAL A 113 9.67 15.86 -5.13
N VAL A 114 10.82 16.32 -4.62
CA VAL A 114 11.15 17.75 -4.56
C VAL A 114 11.96 18.09 -5.80
N ALA A 115 11.45 19.00 -6.63
CA ALA A 115 12.10 19.35 -7.89
C ALA A 115 13.45 20.05 -7.63
N SER A 116 14.50 19.56 -8.28
CA SER A 116 15.83 20.15 -8.25
C SER A 116 16.05 21.23 -9.33
N GLY A 117 15.11 21.38 -10.28
CA GLY A 117 15.13 22.34 -11.40
C GLY A 117 14.16 21.94 -12.52
N LYS A 118 13.99 22.77 -13.56
CA LYS A 118 13.16 22.44 -14.74
C LYS A 118 13.91 21.47 -15.67
N GLY A 119 13.23 20.41 -16.14
CA GLY A 119 13.71 19.56 -17.25
C GLY A 119 14.48 18.29 -16.86
N VAL A 120 14.54 17.93 -15.58
CA VAL A 120 15.16 16.67 -15.14
C VAL A 120 14.20 15.49 -15.41
N ASP A 121 14.73 14.38 -15.88
CA ASP A 121 13.99 13.12 -16.03
C ASP A 121 13.42 12.69 -14.65
N PRO A 122 12.11 12.36 -14.52
CA PRO A 122 11.49 11.89 -13.29
C PRO A 122 12.33 10.85 -12.53
N SER A 123 12.92 9.91 -13.26
CA SER A 123 13.69 8.79 -12.72
C SER A 123 15.03 9.19 -12.09
N LYS A 124 15.53 10.41 -12.39
CA LYS A 124 16.82 10.94 -11.93
C LYS A 124 16.70 12.00 -10.83
N GLU A 125 15.49 12.38 -10.44
CA GLU A 125 15.28 13.35 -9.37
C GLU A 125 15.71 12.80 -7.99
N ARG A 126 16.35 13.65 -7.18
CA ARG A 126 16.81 13.27 -5.84
C ARG A 126 15.60 13.04 -4.92
N ARG A 127 15.62 11.92 -4.19
CA ARG A 127 14.54 11.49 -3.29
C ARG A 127 14.80 11.86 -1.83
N ASP A 128 15.50 12.96 -1.62
CA ASP A 128 15.80 13.46 -0.28
C ASP A 128 14.52 14.02 0.36
N HIS A 129 14.41 13.94 1.70
CA HIS A 129 13.33 14.61 2.40
C HIS A 129 13.65 16.07 2.61
N VAL A 130 12.61 16.87 2.77
CA VAL A 130 12.75 18.27 3.14
C VAL A 130 11.75 18.59 4.25
N VAL A 131 12.25 19.28 5.26
CA VAL A 131 11.46 19.89 6.33
C VAL A 131 11.53 21.40 6.15
N TRP A 132 10.41 22.02 5.81
CA TRP A 132 10.28 23.47 5.73
C TRP A 132 9.64 24.04 7.00
N ASP A 133 10.05 25.25 7.36
CA ASP A 133 9.47 26.04 8.44
C ASP A 133 9.10 27.41 7.87
N ASP A 134 7.83 27.56 7.51
CA ASP A 134 7.29 28.79 6.96
C ASP A 134 6.50 29.52 8.07
N HIS A 135 7.24 30.13 9.01
CA HIS A 135 6.70 30.85 10.17
C HIS A 135 5.84 29.99 11.11
N GLY A 136 6.34 28.82 11.49
CA GLY A 136 5.64 27.89 12.39
C GLY A 136 4.77 26.89 11.66
N LEU A 137 4.55 27.05 10.35
CA LEU A 137 4.03 25.97 9.50
C LEU A 137 5.16 24.99 9.16
N ILE A 138 5.22 23.87 9.88
CA ILE A 138 6.19 22.81 9.60
C ILE A 138 5.66 21.86 8.51
N SER A 139 6.30 21.87 7.35
CA SER A 139 5.90 21.05 6.20
C SER A 139 6.93 19.95 5.91
N VAL A 140 6.46 18.71 5.75
CA VAL A 140 7.30 17.55 5.45
C VAL A 140 6.94 16.95 4.08
N THR A 141 7.92 16.85 3.20
CA THR A 141 7.77 16.25 1.88
C THR A 141 9.04 15.53 1.42
N GLY A 142 8.98 14.80 0.30
CA GLY A 142 10.06 13.93 -0.14
C GLY A 142 10.30 12.76 0.80
N GLY A 143 11.53 12.25 0.76
CA GLY A 143 11.97 11.15 1.62
C GLY A 143 11.50 9.77 1.17
N LYS A 144 11.89 8.76 1.95
CA LYS A 144 11.55 7.35 1.74
C LYS A 144 10.91 6.79 3.00
N LEU A 145 10.09 5.75 2.83
CA LEU A 145 9.56 5.01 3.98
C LEU A 145 10.70 4.50 4.87
N THR A 146 11.84 4.09 4.32
CA THR A 146 12.99 3.60 5.10
C THR A 146 13.63 4.65 6.00
N THR A 147 13.44 5.95 5.73
CA THR A 147 14.03 7.04 6.51
C THR A 147 13.02 7.78 7.38
N PHE A 148 11.77 7.29 7.46
CA PHE A 148 10.66 7.99 8.12
C PHE A 148 10.97 8.50 9.54
N ARG A 149 11.71 7.71 10.35
CA ARG A 149 12.06 8.07 11.73
C ARG A 149 12.98 9.28 11.79
N LEU A 150 13.99 9.34 10.91
CA LEU A 150 14.90 10.48 10.83
C LEU A 150 14.15 11.74 10.37
N ILE A 151 13.25 11.58 9.39
CA ILE A 151 12.37 12.65 8.91
C ILE A 151 11.50 13.19 10.06
N ALA A 152 10.92 12.30 10.87
CA ALA A 152 10.11 12.69 12.02
C ALA A 152 10.92 13.46 13.08
N LEU A 153 12.16 13.03 13.37
CA LEU A 153 13.06 13.75 14.27
C LEU A 153 13.40 15.14 13.76
N ASP A 154 13.68 15.29 12.46
CA ASP A 154 13.95 16.60 11.86
C ASP A 154 12.72 17.52 11.92
N ALA A 155 11.52 16.97 11.72
CA ALA A 155 10.27 17.71 11.88
C ALA A 155 10.05 18.16 13.33
N LEU A 156 10.29 17.29 14.31
CA LEU A 156 10.18 17.62 15.75
C LEU A 156 11.19 18.71 16.15
N ARG A 157 12.43 18.61 15.69
CA ARG A 157 13.46 19.64 15.94
C ARG A 157 13.07 20.99 15.34
N SER A 158 12.49 20.99 14.14
CA SER A 158 11.96 22.20 13.53
C SER A 158 10.84 22.81 14.36
N ALA A 159 9.88 21.99 14.80
CA ALA A 159 8.75 22.40 15.63
C ALA A 159 9.15 22.89 17.03
N ALA A 160 10.21 22.33 17.62
CA ALA A 160 10.70 22.72 18.96
C ALA A 160 11.14 24.19 19.05
N ARG A 161 11.44 24.83 17.91
CA ARG A 161 11.72 26.27 17.85
C ARG A 161 10.48 27.14 18.14
N HIS A 162 9.28 26.60 17.96
CA HIS A 162 8.00 27.29 18.12
C HIS A 162 7.20 26.79 19.34
N VAL A 163 7.58 25.65 19.92
CA VAL A 163 6.87 25.01 21.03
C VAL A 163 7.80 24.88 22.24
N PRO A 164 7.77 25.83 23.20
CA PRO A 164 8.59 25.76 24.40
C PRO A 164 8.38 24.45 25.17
N GLY A 165 9.47 23.78 25.53
CA GLY A 165 9.45 22.53 26.28
C GLY A 165 9.27 21.25 25.46
N LEU A 166 9.16 21.32 24.13
CA LEU A 166 9.13 20.14 23.27
C LEU A 166 10.53 19.49 23.22
N ASP A 167 10.63 18.25 23.71
CA ASP A 167 11.84 17.44 23.56
C ASP A 167 11.86 16.74 22.19
N ALA A 168 12.87 17.07 21.38
CA ALA A 168 13.12 16.48 20.07
C ALA A 168 14.42 15.64 20.05
N SER A 169 14.85 15.16 21.23
CA SER A 169 15.99 14.28 21.37
C SER A 169 15.73 12.90 20.76
N ASP A 170 16.77 12.30 20.20
CA ASP A 170 16.69 10.95 19.66
C ASP A 170 16.96 9.94 20.79
N THR A 171 15.89 9.31 21.30
CA THR A 171 15.98 8.28 22.34
C THR A 171 16.64 6.98 21.87
N ARG A 172 16.85 6.82 20.57
CA ARG A 172 17.36 5.60 19.90
C ARG A 172 16.56 4.34 20.22
N GLU A 173 15.35 4.47 20.73
CA GLU A 173 14.50 3.32 20.96
C GLU A 173 14.13 2.63 19.64
N PRO A 174 14.08 1.29 19.61
CA PRO A 174 13.60 0.55 18.47
C PRO A 174 12.16 0.95 18.14
N THR A 175 11.89 1.30 16.88
CA THR A 175 10.52 1.63 16.45
C THR A 175 9.59 0.42 16.55
N PHE A 176 10.12 -0.79 16.36
CA PHE A 176 9.39 -2.03 16.45
C PHE A 176 10.03 -2.91 17.53
N ARG A 177 9.18 -3.52 18.36
CA ARG A 177 9.61 -4.44 19.43
C ARG A 177 9.04 -5.82 19.12
N ARG A 178 9.89 -6.86 19.19
CA ARG A 178 9.43 -8.24 19.07
C ARG A 178 8.56 -8.59 20.27
N ALA A 179 7.40 -9.16 20.04
CA ALA A 179 6.55 -9.68 21.10
C ALA A 179 6.82 -11.17 21.35
N PRO A 180 6.73 -11.63 22.60
CA PRO A 180 6.74 -13.05 22.90
C PRO A 180 5.49 -13.71 22.31
N VAL A 181 5.70 -14.88 21.71
CA VAL A 181 4.64 -15.67 21.11
C VAL A 181 3.99 -16.48 22.21
N THR A 182 2.71 -16.21 22.46
CA THR A 182 1.87 -17.06 23.32
C THR A 182 0.57 -17.30 22.56
N GLY A 183 0.17 -18.56 22.38
CA GLY A 183 -0.96 -18.87 21.53
C GLY A 183 -1.22 -20.36 21.30
N PRO A 184 -2.32 -20.72 20.62
CA PRO A 184 -2.71 -22.10 20.36
C PRO A 184 -1.64 -22.88 19.60
N THR A 185 -1.34 -24.09 20.07
CA THR A 185 -0.39 -25.01 19.42
C THR A 185 -0.91 -25.59 18.10
N ALA A 186 -2.23 -25.52 17.85
CA ALA A 186 -2.88 -26.08 16.67
C ALA A 186 -2.65 -25.30 15.35
N LEU A 187 -2.15 -24.06 15.41
CA LEU A 187 -1.85 -23.29 14.20
C LEU A 187 -0.66 -23.89 13.42
N SER A 188 -0.66 -23.76 12.10
CA SER A 188 0.53 -24.09 11.31
C SER A 188 1.67 -23.11 11.65
N ARG A 189 2.92 -23.53 11.42
CA ARG A 189 4.09 -22.66 11.64
C ARG A 189 3.98 -21.37 10.81
N ALA A 190 3.62 -21.47 9.53
CA ALA A 190 3.48 -20.32 8.64
C ALA A 190 2.40 -19.32 9.12
N VAL A 191 1.25 -19.82 9.58
CA VAL A 191 0.20 -18.94 10.13
C VAL A 191 0.67 -18.25 11.41
N ARG A 192 1.36 -18.96 12.31
CA ARG A 192 1.93 -18.35 13.52
C ARG A 192 2.93 -17.24 13.19
N GLU A 193 3.93 -17.52 12.36
CA GLU A 193 4.95 -16.53 11.98
C GLU A 193 4.32 -15.29 11.35
N ARG A 194 3.28 -15.47 10.52
CA ARG A 194 2.51 -14.37 9.95
C ARG A 194 1.80 -13.54 11.01
N LEU A 195 1.05 -14.18 11.91
CA LEU A 195 0.31 -13.48 12.97
C LEU A 195 1.25 -12.75 13.94
N GLU A 196 2.41 -13.34 14.25
CA GLU A 196 3.47 -12.70 15.04
C GLU A 196 4.00 -11.44 14.36
N GLY A 197 4.34 -11.53 13.07
CA GLY A 197 4.82 -10.38 12.30
C GLY A 197 3.78 -9.28 12.15
N ARG A 198 2.50 -9.67 12.03
CA ARG A 198 1.38 -8.75 11.81
C ARG A 198 0.92 -8.04 13.08
N TYR A 199 0.66 -8.80 14.15
CA TYR A 199 0.05 -8.27 15.37
C TYR A 199 1.06 -7.95 16.46
N GLY A 200 2.25 -8.57 16.42
CA GLY A 200 3.29 -8.34 17.40
C GLY A 200 2.73 -8.41 18.83
N PRO A 201 2.86 -7.35 19.66
CA PRO A 201 2.36 -7.34 21.04
C PRO A 201 0.84 -7.55 21.19
N LEU A 202 0.07 -7.33 20.13
CA LEU A 202 -1.38 -7.52 20.12
C LEU A 202 -1.79 -8.98 19.88
N LEU A 203 -0.86 -9.86 19.50
CA LEU A 203 -1.17 -11.24 19.15
C LEU A 203 -1.91 -12.02 20.27
N PRO A 204 -1.52 -11.95 21.56
CA PRO A 204 -2.26 -12.67 22.60
C PRO A 204 -3.71 -12.20 22.71
N ARG A 205 -3.93 -10.88 22.56
CA ARG A 205 -5.27 -10.28 22.56
C ARG A 205 -6.07 -10.73 21.34
N PHE A 206 -5.47 -10.68 20.15
CA PHE A 206 -6.06 -11.20 18.91
C PHE A 206 -6.55 -12.65 19.09
N LEU A 207 -5.69 -13.54 19.60
CA LEU A 207 -6.04 -14.95 19.79
C LEU A 207 -7.10 -15.18 20.87
N SER A 208 -7.20 -14.28 21.86
CA SER A 208 -8.24 -14.36 22.89
C SER A 208 -9.60 -13.87 22.43
N GLU A 209 -9.65 -12.92 21.50
CA GLU A 209 -10.89 -12.30 21.04
C GLU A 209 -11.44 -12.91 19.75
N MET A 210 -10.58 -13.46 18.89
CA MET A 210 -10.98 -14.00 17.60
C MET A 210 -11.45 -15.46 17.71
N PRO A 211 -12.58 -15.83 17.07
CA PRO A 211 -13.06 -17.20 17.09
C PRO A 211 -12.05 -18.17 16.46
N ALA A 212 -11.80 -19.30 17.11
CA ALA A 212 -10.89 -20.32 16.58
C ALA A 212 -11.33 -20.85 15.20
N ALA A 213 -12.64 -20.89 14.94
CA ALA A 213 -13.21 -21.27 13.64
C ALA A 213 -12.93 -20.26 12.51
N GLU A 214 -12.56 -19.02 12.85
CA GLU A 214 -12.20 -17.96 11.89
C GLU A 214 -10.69 -17.88 11.63
N LEU A 215 -9.88 -18.73 12.27
CA LEU A 215 -8.45 -18.87 12.01
C LEU A 215 -8.18 -19.70 10.73
N VAL A 216 -8.94 -19.42 9.69
CA VAL A 216 -8.90 -20.08 8.38
C VAL A 216 -8.68 -19.03 7.28
N PRO A 217 -7.89 -19.35 6.24
CA PRO A 217 -7.62 -18.43 5.14
C PRO A 217 -8.87 -18.15 4.29
N ILE A 218 -8.88 -16.98 3.65
CA ILE A 218 -9.90 -16.58 2.68
C ILE A 218 -9.39 -16.83 1.27
N GLY A 219 -10.03 -17.75 0.56
CA GLY A 219 -9.60 -18.19 -0.77
C GLY A 219 -8.16 -18.72 -0.73
N ASP A 220 -7.36 -18.34 -1.72
CA ASP A 220 -5.94 -18.69 -1.80
C ASP A 220 -5.02 -17.67 -1.09
N THR A 221 -5.59 -16.71 -0.35
CA THR A 221 -4.80 -15.69 0.35
C THR A 221 -4.33 -16.20 1.72
N PRO A 222 -3.22 -15.65 2.25
CA PRO A 222 -2.80 -15.94 3.62
C PRO A 222 -3.60 -15.14 4.67
N THR A 223 -4.57 -14.33 4.26
CA THR A 223 -5.41 -13.53 5.16
C THR A 223 -6.52 -14.38 5.76
N LEU A 224 -6.65 -14.35 7.08
CA LEU A 224 -7.65 -15.13 7.81
C LEU A 224 -8.99 -14.38 7.90
N VAL A 225 -10.09 -15.11 8.10
CA VAL A 225 -11.39 -14.51 8.46
C VAL A 225 -11.28 -13.68 9.74
N ALA A 226 -10.50 -14.19 10.71
CA ALA A 226 -10.19 -13.48 11.94
C ALA A 226 -9.46 -12.14 11.70
N ASP A 227 -8.62 -12.04 10.66
CA ASP A 227 -7.93 -10.78 10.32
C ASP A 227 -8.95 -9.71 9.89
N LEU A 228 -10.00 -10.08 9.14
CA LEU A 228 -11.07 -9.17 8.75
C LEU A 228 -11.83 -8.64 9.97
N ARG A 229 -12.25 -9.56 10.85
CA ARG A 229 -13.01 -9.21 12.06
C ARG A 229 -12.18 -8.30 12.97
N TRP A 230 -10.93 -8.67 13.23
CA TRP A 230 -10.02 -7.88 14.04
C TRP A 230 -9.84 -6.47 13.47
N ALA A 231 -9.53 -6.37 12.18
CA ALA A 231 -9.26 -5.08 11.55
C ALA A 231 -10.50 -4.17 11.56
N ALA A 232 -11.69 -4.71 11.26
CA ALA A 232 -12.94 -3.97 11.33
C ALA A 232 -13.21 -3.41 12.74
N ARG A 233 -12.93 -4.22 13.78
CA ARG A 233 -13.17 -3.85 15.17
C ARG A 233 -12.13 -2.88 15.76
N HIS A 234 -10.84 -3.07 15.44
CA HIS A 234 -9.74 -2.46 16.21
C HIS A 234 -8.82 -1.54 15.41
N GLU A 235 -8.91 -1.50 14.08
CA GLU A 235 -7.92 -0.81 13.24
C GLU A 235 -8.45 0.47 12.56
N ALA A 236 -9.43 1.11 13.20
CA ALA A 236 -10.04 2.37 12.78
C ALA A 236 -10.53 2.34 11.32
N VAL A 237 -11.29 1.30 10.99
CA VAL A 237 -11.95 1.16 9.69
C VAL A 237 -13.18 2.05 9.68
N VAL A 238 -13.28 2.93 8.69
CA VAL A 238 -14.45 3.81 8.49
C VAL A 238 -15.18 3.45 7.20
N ARG A 239 -14.44 3.06 6.16
CA ARG A 239 -14.98 2.62 4.87
C ARG A 239 -14.43 1.24 4.49
N LEU A 240 -15.13 0.51 3.63
CA LEU A 240 -14.73 -0.85 3.27
C LEU A 240 -13.36 -0.89 2.57
N GLU A 241 -12.96 0.13 1.82
CA GLU A 241 -11.62 0.22 1.25
C GLU A 241 -10.50 0.35 2.30
N ASP A 242 -10.77 0.92 3.47
CA ASP A 242 -9.80 0.95 4.57
C ASP A 242 -9.48 -0.49 4.98
N LEU A 243 -10.51 -1.32 5.09
CA LEU A 243 -10.40 -2.71 5.45
C LEU A 243 -9.80 -3.56 4.32
N LEU A 244 -10.39 -3.51 3.14
CA LEU A 244 -10.15 -4.46 2.06
C LEU A 244 -8.93 -4.09 1.19
N LEU A 245 -8.54 -2.81 1.10
CA LEU A 245 -7.36 -2.39 0.34
C LEU A 245 -6.16 -2.05 1.23
N ARG A 246 -6.38 -1.59 2.47
CA ARG A 246 -5.27 -1.13 3.34
C ARG A 246 -4.95 -2.10 4.47
N ARG A 247 -5.92 -2.50 5.29
CA ARG A 247 -5.68 -3.41 6.42
C ARG A 247 -5.39 -4.82 5.93
N THR A 248 -6.31 -5.43 5.22
CA THR A 248 -6.25 -6.84 4.82
C THR A 248 -5.72 -7.09 3.42
N ARG A 249 -5.84 -6.10 2.52
CA ARG A 249 -5.41 -6.15 1.11
C ARG A 249 -6.13 -7.21 0.27
N LEU A 250 -7.23 -7.79 0.76
CA LEU A 250 -8.03 -8.77 0.01
C LEU A 250 -8.45 -8.25 -1.36
N GLY A 251 -8.80 -6.96 -1.47
CA GLY A 251 -9.19 -6.36 -2.74
C GLY A 251 -8.07 -6.29 -3.79
N LEU A 252 -6.81 -6.44 -3.37
CA LEU A 252 -5.66 -6.54 -4.27
C LEU A 252 -5.29 -8.00 -4.57
N LEU A 253 -5.51 -8.90 -3.61
CA LEU A 253 -5.03 -10.28 -3.66
C LEU A 253 -6.05 -11.26 -4.28
N LEU A 254 -7.33 -10.88 -4.31
CA LEU A 254 -8.41 -11.68 -4.89
C LEU A 254 -8.93 -11.02 -6.17
N PRO A 255 -9.32 -11.81 -7.18
CA PRO A 255 -9.98 -11.31 -8.38
C PRO A 255 -11.23 -10.47 -8.05
N ASP A 256 -11.49 -9.47 -8.88
CA ASP A 256 -12.68 -8.61 -8.81
C ASP A 256 -12.92 -8.02 -7.40
N GLY A 257 -11.84 -7.63 -6.72
CA GLY A 257 -11.90 -7.05 -5.38
C GLY A 257 -12.37 -8.02 -4.30
N GLY A 258 -12.33 -9.32 -4.54
CA GLY A 258 -12.82 -10.34 -3.61
C GLY A 258 -14.34 -10.53 -3.64
N SER A 259 -15.00 -10.13 -4.73
CA SER A 259 -16.47 -10.23 -4.87
C SER A 259 -17.02 -11.65 -4.69
N ALA A 260 -16.25 -12.68 -5.08
CA ALA A 260 -16.59 -14.09 -4.83
C ALA A 260 -16.76 -14.44 -3.33
N HIS A 261 -16.25 -13.58 -2.43
CA HIS A 261 -16.32 -13.74 -0.98
C HIS A 261 -17.23 -12.69 -0.30
N ALA A 262 -18.07 -11.98 -1.07
CA ALA A 262 -18.93 -10.90 -0.56
C ALA A 262 -19.75 -11.30 0.67
N ASP A 263 -20.40 -12.47 0.61
CA ASP A 263 -21.22 -13.00 1.71
C ASP A 263 -20.42 -13.27 2.99
N LEU A 264 -19.21 -13.82 2.85
CA LEU A 264 -18.31 -14.06 3.98
C LEU A 264 -17.85 -12.75 4.58
N ILE A 265 -17.43 -11.80 3.74
CA ILE A 265 -16.99 -10.47 4.16
C ILE A 265 -18.14 -9.76 4.90
N ARG A 266 -19.34 -9.75 4.33
CA ARG A 266 -20.53 -9.12 4.92
C ARG A 266 -20.82 -9.68 6.30
N ARG A 267 -20.99 -11.00 6.42
CA ARG A 267 -21.28 -11.64 7.71
C ARG A 267 -20.22 -11.38 8.78
N THR A 268 -18.97 -11.20 8.37
CA THR A 268 -17.85 -10.96 9.28
C THR A 268 -17.77 -9.50 9.71
N VAL A 269 -17.93 -8.57 8.76
CA VAL A 269 -17.57 -7.15 8.90
C VAL A 269 -18.76 -6.26 9.25
N GLN A 270 -19.93 -6.52 8.65
CA GLN A 270 -21.12 -5.71 8.86
C GLN A 270 -21.46 -5.50 10.36
N PRO A 271 -21.50 -6.55 11.21
CA PRO A 271 -21.78 -6.36 12.63
C PRO A 271 -20.68 -5.60 13.38
N GLU A 272 -19.41 -5.75 12.98
CA GLU A 272 -18.28 -5.07 13.63
C GLU A 272 -18.30 -3.56 13.35
N LEU A 273 -18.78 -3.16 12.18
CA LEU A 273 -18.92 -1.76 11.80
C LEU A 273 -20.28 -1.15 12.20
N GLY A 274 -21.18 -1.94 12.78
CA GLY A 274 -22.52 -1.49 13.18
C GLY A 274 -23.37 -0.98 12.00
N LEU A 275 -23.15 -1.51 10.79
CA LEU A 275 -23.87 -1.09 9.59
C LEU A 275 -25.19 -1.84 9.46
N ASP A 276 -26.28 -1.11 9.19
CA ASP A 276 -27.50 -1.74 8.69
C ASP A 276 -27.32 -2.28 7.26
N ASP A 277 -28.29 -3.07 6.78
CA ASP A 277 -28.20 -3.71 5.46
C ASP A 277 -28.05 -2.70 4.32
N ALA A 278 -28.82 -1.60 4.36
CA ALA A 278 -28.77 -0.62 3.29
C ALA A 278 -27.44 0.16 3.28
N ALA A 279 -26.87 0.44 4.45
CA ALA A 279 -25.58 1.07 4.61
C ALA A 279 -24.43 0.16 4.15
N TYR A 280 -24.52 -1.14 4.46
CA TYR A 280 -23.55 -2.11 3.98
C TYR A 280 -23.57 -2.22 2.45
N GLU A 281 -24.75 -2.36 1.84
CA GLU A 281 -24.86 -2.46 0.37
C GLU A 281 -24.27 -1.22 -0.32
N ARG A 282 -24.57 -0.02 0.17
CA ARG A 282 -23.95 1.21 -0.37
C ARG A 282 -22.43 1.21 -0.22
N ALA A 283 -21.92 0.85 0.96
CA ALA A 283 -20.47 0.80 1.19
C ALA A 283 -19.78 -0.25 0.30
N TRP A 284 -20.46 -1.37 0.03
CA TRP A 284 -19.99 -2.42 -0.86
C TRP A 284 -19.96 -1.97 -2.32
N ASP A 285 -21.02 -1.30 -2.79
CA ASP A 285 -21.09 -0.74 -4.14
C ASP A 285 -20.02 0.33 -4.37
N ASP A 286 -19.84 1.25 -3.41
CA ASP A 286 -18.79 2.28 -3.44
C ASP A 286 -17.39 1.65 -3.52
N TYR A 287 -17.14 0.62 -2.70
CA TYR A 287 -15.89 -0.13 -2.71
C TYR A 287 -15.63 -0.80 -4.07
N LEU A 288 -16.62 -1.50 -4.62
CA LEU A 288 -16.46 -2.17 -5.91
C LEU A 288 -16.30 -1.16 -7.06
N ALA A 289 -16.97 -0.01 -6.99
CA ALA A 289 -16.78 1.07 -7.95
C ALA A 289 -15.33 1.59 -7.91
N LEU A 290 -14.78 1.81 -6.71
CA LEU A 290 -13.37 2.19 -6.53
C LEU A 290 -12.42 1.13 -7.09
N VAL A 291 -12.65 -0.15 -6.78
CA VAL A 291 -11.82 -1.25 -7.28
C VAL A 291 -11.82 -1.27 -8.80
N ARG A 292 -12.99 -1.24 -9.44
CA ARG A 292 -13.09 -1.23 -10.91
C ARG A 292 -12.42 -0.01 -11.55
N ALA A 293 -12.53 1.16 -10.92
CA ALA A 293 -11.99 2.40 -11.46
C ALA A 293 -10.46 2.51 -11.30
N SER A 294 -9.89 1.97 -10.21
CA SER A 294 -8.53 2.33 -9.81
C SER A 294 -7.58 1.18 -9.48
N TYR A 295 -8.13 0.00 -9.17
CA TYR A 295 -7.35 -1.18 -8.75
C TYR A 295 -7.50 -2.38 -9.70
N GLY A 296 -8.45 -2.32 -10.63
CA GLY A 296 -8.59 -3.26 -11.73
C GLY A 296 -7.55 -3.05 -12.83
N LEU A 297 -7.71 -3.78 -13.92
CA LEU A 297 -6.95 -3.55 -15.13
C LEU A 297 -7.54 -2.36 -15.89
N PRO A 298 -6.72 -1.48 -16.49
CA PRO A 298 -7.23 -0.41 -17.34
C PRO A 298 -7.98 -1.02 -18.53
N ASN A 299 -8.90 -0.29 -19.15
CA ASN A 299 -9.45 -0.72 -20.43
C ASN A 299 -8.32 -0.74 -21.46
N ALA A 300 -8.27 -1.77 -22.31
CA ALA A 300 -7.37 -1.75 -23.45
C ALA A 300 -7.73 -0.52 -24.30
N ALA A 301 -6.76 0.36 -24.55
CA ALA A 301 -6.97 1.44 -25.50
C ALA A 301 -7.36 0.77 -26.83
N SER A 302 -8.50 1.17 -27.40
CA SER A 302 -8.86 0.79 -28.76
C SER A 302 -7.73 1.33 -29.65
N GLY A 303 -6.87 0.43 -30.14
CA GLY A 303 -5.81 0.77 -31.08
C GLY A 303 -6.35 1.24 -32.41
#